data_AF-A0Y6D8-F1
#
_entry.id   AF-A0Y6D8-F1
#
_cell.length_a   1.000
_cell.length_b   1.000
_cell.length_c   1.000
_cell.angle_alpha   90.00
_cell.angle_beta   90.00
_cell.angle_gamma   90.00
#
_symmetry.space_group_name_H-M   'P 1'
#
loop_
_entity.id
_entity.type
_entity.pdbx_description
1 polymer ?
#
loop_
_entity_poly.entity_id
_entity_poly.type
_entity_poly.pdbx_seq_one_letter_code
_entity_poly.pdbx_strand_id
1 'polypeptide(L)'
;AEQLLNEALVYAPQSDAFIGCAAVADYRAGEVATQKMKKQGDELTLTLVKNPDVIAAVANIEKNRPYTVGFAAETQNVESYAKGKLVNKNLDMICANDVSQSGLGFNSDQNALTLYWQNKQLELPVSSKSAIALKVIEQLAKHL
;
A
#
# COMPACT_ATOMS: atom_id res chain seq x y z
N ALA A 1 10.87 4.16 4.72
CA ALA A 1 10.80 3.17 3.63
C ALA A 1 11.89 2.12 3.77
N GLU A 2 13.17 2.49 3.85
CA GLU A 2 14.29 1.53 3.93
C GLU A 2 14.20 0.58 5.13
N GLN A 3 13.93 1.08 6.33
CA GLN A 3 13.72 0.22 7.51
C GLN A 3 12.57 -0.77 7.32
N LEU A 4 11.43 -0.28 6.79
CA LEU A 4 10.29 -1.13 6.49
C LEU A 4 10.63 -2.20 5.44
N LEU A 5 11.39 -1.85 4.40
CA LEU A 5 11.84 -2.81 3.39
C LEU A 5 12.68 -3.92 4.03
N ASN A 6 13.67 -3.56 4.84
CA ASN A 6 14.58 -4.51 5.45
C ASN A 6 13.82 -5.52 6.32
N GLU A 7 12.93 -5.04 7.19
CA GLU A 7 12.11 -5.92 8.03
C GLU A 7 11.13 -6.76 7.19
N ALA A 8 10.49 -6.15 6.17
CA ALA A 8 9.57 -6.87 5.30
C ALA A 8 10.26 -8.04 4.58
N LEU A 9 11.49 -7.85 4.08
CA LEU A 9 12.24 -8.91 3.40
C LEU A 9 12.69 -10.04 4.35
N VAL A 10 12.82 -9.77 5.65
CA VAL A 10 13.11 -10.79 6.66
C VAL A 10 11.88 -11.66 6.94
N TYR A 11 10.72 -11.05 7.16
CA TYR A 11 9.53 -11.78 7.63
C TYR A 11 8.62 -12.29 6.51
N ALA A 12 8.61 -11.64 5.34
CA ALA A 12 7.73 -12.03 4.23
C ALA A 12 7.94 -13.49 3.77
N PRO A 13 9.17 -14.01 3.59
CA PRO A 13 9.39 -15.41 3.21
C PRO A 13 8.98 -16.45 4.25
N GLN A 14 8.66 -16.02 5.47
CA GLN A 14 8.24 -16.85 6.60
C GLN A 14 6.73 -16.79 6.84
N SER A 15 6.00 -16.07 6.00
CA SER A 15 4.57 -15.80 6.14
C SER A 15 3.80 -16.38 4.95
N ASP A 16 2.56 -16.81 5.17
CA ASP A 16 1.69 -17.25 4.06
C ASP A 16 1.16 -16.05 3.25
N ALA A 17 0.99 -14.90 3.90
CA ALA A 17 0.50 -13.67 3.29
C ALA A 17 1.26 -12.43 3.77
N PHE A 18 1.36 -11.42 2.90
CA PHE A 18 1.88 -10.10 3.20
C PHE A 18 0.89 -9.03 2.77
N ILE A 19 0.43 -8.21 3.71
CA ILE A 19 -0.58 -7.17 3.46
C ILE A 19 0.07 -5.78 3.60
N GLY A 20 0.31 -5.13 2.46
CA GLY A 20 0.94 -3.81 2.37
C GLY A 20 -0.03 -2.66 2.70
N CYS A 21 -0.39 -2.49 3.97
CA CYS A 21 -1.28 -1.42 4.44
C CYS A 21 -0.57 -0.08 4.71
N ALA A 22 0.76 -0.07 4.83
CA ALA A 22 1.50 1.13 5.21
C ALA A 22 1.49 2.19 4.10
N ALA A 23 1.24 3.45 4.47
CA ALA A 23 1.42 4.60 3.59
C ALA A 23 2.93 4.95 3.48
N VAL A 24 3.66 4.20 2.65
CA VAL A 24 5.09 4.38 2.45
C VAL A 24 5.33 5.63 1.60
N ALA A 25 6.12 6.58 2.11
CA ALA A 25 6.49 7.77 1.34
C ALA A 25 7.24 7.41 0.05
N ASP A 26 6.89 8.04 -1.07
CA ASP A 26 7.54 7.81 -2.37
C ASP A 26 8.99 8.35 -2.43
N TYR A 27 9.30 9.35 -1.61
CA TYR A 27 10.60 10.01 -1.56
C TYR A 27 11.10 10.16 -0.12
N ARG A 28 12.42 10.32 0.05
CA ARG A 28 13.09 10.69 1.30
C ARG A 28 14.05 11.85 1.04
N ALA A 29 14.52 12.50 2.11
CA ALA A 29 15.59 13.49 2.00
C ALA A 29 16.84 12.86 1.37
N GLY A 30 17.43 13.54 0.38
CA GLY A 30 18.67 13.10 -0.27
C GLY A 30 19.86 13.11 0.69
N GLU A 31 19.89 14.08 1.60
CA GLU A 31 20.82 14.14 2.72
C GLU A 31 20.07 14.36 4.03
N VAL A 32 20.47 13.64 5.07
CA VAL A 32 19.92 13.79 6.42
C VAL A 32 20.95 14.51 7.28
N ALA A 33 20.63 15.73 7.71
CA ALA A 33 21.51 16.51 8.57
C ALA A 33 21.69 15.81 9.94
N THR A 34 22.93 15.78 10.44
CA THR A 34 23.26 15.20 11.76
C THR A 34 22.84 16.11 12.93
N GLN A 35 22.48 17.35 12.63
CA GLN A 35 22.04 18.36 13.59
C GLN A 35 20.83 19.10 13.04
N LYS A 36 20.03 19.69 13.93
CA LYS A 36 18.90 20.54 13.54
C LYS A 36 19.37 21.67 12.63
N MET A 37 18.82 21.74 11.42
CA MET A 37 19.09 22.84 10.50
C MET A 37 18.67 24.16 11.13
N LYS A 38 19.60 25.12 11.20
CA LYS A 38 19.28 26.49 11.64
C LYS A 38 18.51 27.19 10.53
N LYS A 39 17.66 28.15 10.90
CA LYS A 39 17.02 29.04 9.92
C LYS A 39 18.12 29.77 9.15
N GLN A 40 18.08 29.69 7.82
CA GLN A 40 18.98 30.43 6.93
C GLN A 40 18.13 31.05 5.84
N GLY A 41 18.19 32.38 5.72
CA GLY A 41 17.40 33.13 4.75
C GLY A 41 15.90 32.94 4.88
N ASP A 42 15.19 33.34 3.83
CA ASP A 42 13.73 33.28 3.74
C ASP A 42 13.24 32.04 2.96
N GLU A 43 14.14 31.28 2.33
CA GLU A 43 13.82 30.13 1.48
C GLU A 43 14.52 28.85 1.96
N LEU A 44 13.79 27.73 1.89
CA LEU A 44 14.31 26.38 2.18
C LEU A 44 14.14 25.49 0.95
N THR A 45 15.25 24.95 0.45
CA THR A 45 15.23 23.91 -0.59
C THR A 45 15.50 22.54 0.04
N LEU A 46 14.63 21.56 -0.23
CA LEU A 46 14.83 20.17 0.15
C LEU A 46 15.05 19.33 -1.11
N THR A 47 16.23 18.71 -1.22
CA THR A 47 16.47 17.70 -2.25
C THR A 47 15.92 16.36 -1.79
N LEU A 48 15.02 15.78 -2.58
CA LEU A 48 14.40 14.49 -2.30
C LEU A 48 14.85 13.42 -3.30
N VAL A 49 15.04 12.19 -2.83
CA VAL A 49 15.40 11.03 -3.64
C VAL A 49 14.36 9.93 -3.47
N LYS A 50 14.10 9.17 -4.54
CA LYS A 50 13.06 8.15 -4.57
C LYS A 50 13.35 7.03 -3.56
N ASN A 51 12.32 6.60 -2.84
CA ASN A 51 12.40 5.45 -1.95
C ASN A 51 12.33 4.12 -2.70
N PRO A 52 12.89 3.05 -2.13
CA PRO A 52 12.65 1.72 -2.66
C PRO A 52 11.18 1.32 -2.48
N ASP A 53 10.72 0.46 -3.38
CA ASP A 53 9.35 -0.01 -3.41
C ASP A 53 9.19 -1.29 -2.59
N VAL A 54 8.66 -1.15 -1.38
CA VAL A 54 8.56 -2.26 -0.41
C VAL A 54 7.68 -3.39 -0.95
N ILE A 55 6.47 -3.06 -1.41
CA ILE A 55 5.52 -4.10 -1.80
C ILE A 55 5.95 -4.79 -3.08
N ALA A 56 6.53 -4.06 -4.04
CA ALA A 56 7.08 -4.67 -5.25
C ALA A 56 8.29 -5.56 -4.91
N ALA A 57 9.15 -5.16 -3.98
CA ALA A 57 10.28 -6.00 -3.55
C ALA A 57 9.79 -7.33 -2.94
N VAL A 58 8.79 -7.28 -2.06
CA VAL A 58 8.18 -8.48 -1.47
C VAL A 58 7.52 -9.36 -2.53
N ALA A 59 6.76 -8.76 -3.45
CA ALA A 59 6.08 -9.49 -4.51
C ALA A 59 7.02 -10.12 -5.56
N ASN A 60 8.30 -9.73 -5.59
CA ASN A 60 9.30 -10.31 -6.47
C ASN A 60 10.30 -11.24 -5.74
N ILE A 61 10.00 -11.64 -4.50
CA ILE A 61 10.75 -12.69 -3.82
C ILE A 61 10.61 -14.00 -4.62
N GLU A 62 11.72 -14.68 -4.91
CA GLU A 62 11.72 -15.90 -5.73
C GLU A 62 11.38 -17.17 -4.92
N LYS A 63 11.78 -17.23 -3.65
CA LYS A 63 11.61 -18.40 -2.79
C LYS A 63 10.69 -18.08 -1.62
N ASN A 64 9.68 -18.92 -1.43
CA ASN A 64 8.66 -18.76 -0.38
C ASN A 64 7.98 -17.38 -0.44
N ARG A 65 7.66 -16.91 -1.64
CA ARG A 65 6.91 -15.67 -1.84
C ARG A 65 5.55 -15.78 -1.15
N PRO A 66 5.17 -14.87 -0.24
CA PRO A 66 3.83 -14.88 0.36
C PRO A 66 2.79 -14.41 -0.65
N TYR A 67 1.52 -14.72 -0.38
CA TYR A 67 0.41 -14.08 -1.08
C TYR A 67 0.39 -12.57 -0.77
N THR A 68 0.59 -11.75 -1.79
CA THR A 68 0.79 -10.30 -1.64
C THR A 68 -0.48 -9.50 -1.89
N VAL A 69 -0.86 -8.69 -0.89
CA VAL A 69 -2.04 -7.83 -0.95
C VAL A 69 -1.63 -6.37 -0.83
N GLY A 70 -1.95 -5.57 -1.84
CA GLY A 70 -1.72 -4.12 -1.83
C GLY A 70 -2.98 -3.31 -1.57
N PHE A 71 -2.79 -2.01 -1.37
CA PHE A 71 -3.86 -1.02 -1.30
C PHE A 71 -3.65 0.08 -2.34
N ALA A 72 -4.75 0.57 -2.91
CA ALA A 72 -4.77 1.70 -3.83
C ALA A 72 -5.90 2.67 -3.41
N ALA A 73 -5.53 3.78 -2.79
CA ALA A 73 -6.43 4.90 -2.61
C ALA A 73 -6.29 5.83 -3.82
N GLU A 74 -7.39 6.04 -4.54
CA GLU A 74 -7.43 6.89 -5.73
C GLU A 74 -8.61 7.86 -5.64
N THR A 75 -8.54 8.98 -6.37
CA THR A 75 -9.64 9.97 -6.45
C THR A 75 -10.39 9.92 -7.78
N GLN A 76 -9.86 9.20 -8.76
CA GLN A 76 -10.39 9.09 -10.11
C GLN A 76 -9.90 7.80 -10.77
N ASN A 77 -10.66 7.25 -11.72
CA ASN A 77 -10.27 6.04 -12.48
C ASN A 77 -9.79 4.88 -11.60
N VAL A 78 -10.42 4.68 -10.45
CA VAL A 78 -9.99 3.79 -9.36
C VAL A 78 -9.66 2.38 -9.87
N GLU A 79 -10.54 1.78 -10.66
CA GLU A 79 -10.34 0.44 -11.23
C GLU A 79 -9.09 0.35 -12.11
N SER A 80 -8.92 1.29 -13.04
CA SER A 80 -7.81 1.28 -14.00
C SER A 80 -6.47 1.40 -13.28
N TYR A 81 -6.34 2.34 -12.34
CA TYR A 81 -5.12 2.51 -11.57
C TYR A 81 -4.86 1.34 -10.63
N ALA A 82 -5.90 0.79 -9.99
CA ALA A 82 -5.75 -0.38 -9.12
C ALA A 82 -5.25 -1.60 -9.92
N LYS A 83 -5.87 -1.92 -11.06
CA LYS A 83 -5.43 -3.02 -11.94
C LYS A 83 -4.03 -2.77 -12.50
N GLY A 84 -3.70 -1.52 -12.86
CA GLY A 84 -2.34 -1.13 -13.26
C GLY A 84 -1.32 -1.38 -12.16
N LYS A 85 -1.61 -0.99 -10.91
CA LYS A 85 -0.74 -1.26 -9.74
C LYS A 85 -0.61 -2.76 -9.46
N LEU A 86 -1.71 -3.51 -9.54
CA LEU A 86 -1.71 -4.97 -9.37
C LEU A 86 -0.66 -5.63 -10.29
N VAL A 87 -0.70 -5.30 -11.58
CA VAL A 87 0.24 -5.84 -12.58
C VAL A 87 1.65 -5.28 -12.38
N ASN A 88 1.82 -3.96 -12.31
CA ASN A 88 3.13 -3.31 -12.27
C ASN A 88 3.93 -3.67 -11.01
N LYS A 89 3.26 -4.01 -9.91
CA LYS A 89 3.89 -4.39 -8.64
C LYS A 89 3.90 -5.91 -8.43
N ASN A 90 3.44 -6.69 -9.41
CA ASN A 90 3.37 -8.15 -9.35
C ASN A 90 2.53 -8.71 -8.17
N LEU A 91 1.44 -8.03 -7.81
CA LEU A 91 0.63 -8.38 -6.65
C LEU A 91 -0.39 -9.48 -6.96
N ASP A 92 -0.78 -10.23 -5.94
CA ASP A 92 -1.81 -11.26 -6.06
C ASP A 92 -3.22 -10.67 -5.90
N MET A 93 -3.37 -9.68 -5.02
CA MET A 93 -4.62 -8.95 -4.80
C MET A 93 -4.36 -7.47 -4.51
N ILE A 94 -5.29 -6.61 -4.90
CA ILE A 94 -5.27 -5.19 -4.52
C ILE A 94 -6.63 -4.72 -4.01
N CYS A 95 -6.62 -4.01 -2.89
CA CYS A 95 -7.77 -3.37 -2.28
C CYS A 95 -7.84 -1.92 -2.76
N ALA A 96 -8.86 -1.54 -3.52
CA ALA A 96 -8.99 -0.18 -4.04
C ALA A 96 -10.15 0.57 -3.37
N ASN A 97 -9.91 1.79 -2.91
CA ASN A 97 -10.95 2.71 -2.45
C ASN A 97 -10.91 4.04 -3.20
N ASP A 98 -12.09 4.57 -3.49
CA ASP A 98 -12.27 5.97 -3.85
C ASP A 98 -12.23 6.84 -2.58
N VAL A 99 -11.26 7.77 -2.50
CA VAL A 99 -11.10 8.69 -1.37
C VAL A 99 -11.47 10.13 -1.72
N SER A 100 -12.15 10.34 -2.85
CA SER A 100 -12.64 11.67 -3.24
C SER A 100 -13.82 12.15 -2.40
N GLN A 101 -14.57 11.22 -1.79
CA GLN A 101 -15.77 11.53 -1.00
C GLN A 101 -15.43 11.90 0.44
N SER A 102 -15.90 13.07 0.88
CA SER A 102 -15.80 13.48 2.28
C SER A 102 -16.62 12.54 3.18
N GLY A 103 -16.01 12.08 4.28
CA GLY A 103 -16.66 11.18 5.24
C GLY A 103 -16.52 9.68 4.92
N LEU A 104 -15.77 9.30 3.89
CA LEU A 104 -15.41 7.91 3.59
C LEU A 104 -13.88 7.76 3.48
N GLY A 105 -13.32 6.67 4.02
CA GLY A 105 -11.89 6.37 3.90
C GLY A 105 -11.04 6.84 5.09
N PHE A 106 -10.01 7.66 4.84
CA PHE A 106 -8.95 7.92 5.82
C PHE A 106 -9.45 8.54 7.13
N ASN A 107 -10.29 9.58 7.05
CA ASN A 107 -10.79 10.33 8.20
C ASN A 107 -12.22 9.92 8.63
N SER A 108 -12.60 8.67 8.40
CA SER A 108 -13.92 8.12 8.75
C SER A 108 -13.80 6.73 9.34
N ASP A 109 -14.77 6.31 10.17
CA ASP A 109 -14.89 4.92 10.61
C ASP A 109 -15.49 4.01 9.53
N GLN A 110 -16.01 4.62 8.46
CA GLN A 110 -16.58 3.94 7.30
C GLN A 110 -15.63 3.95 6.10
N ASN A 111 -15.70 2.89 5.31
CA ASN A 111 -14.98 2.78 4.06
C ASN A 111 -15.84 2.00 3.04
N ALA A 112 -15.41 1.97 1.79
CA ALA A 112 -15.88 1.04 0.77
C ALA A 112 -14.66 0.60 -0.04
N LEU A 113 -14.62 -0.65 -0.47
CA LEU A 113 -13.50 -1.18 -1.25
C LEU A 113 -14.02 -1.95 -2.46
N THR A 114 -13.22 -1.98 -3.52
CA THR A 114 -13.29 -3.05 -4.51
C THR A 114 -11.99 -3.84 -4.46
N LEU A 115 -12.10 -5.15 -4.28
CA LEU A 115 -10.97 -6.06 -4.34
C LEU A 115 -10.79 -6.51 -5.78
N TYR A 116 -9.56 -6.52 -6.27
CA TYR A 116 -9.21 -7.05 -7.57
C TYR A 116 -8.10 -8.09 -7.43
N TRP A 117 -8.26 -9.23 -8.09
CA TRP A 117 -7.26 -10.29 -8.16
C TRP A 117 -7.43 -11.06 -9.47
N GLN A 118 -6.33 -11.35 -10.16
CA GLN A 118 -6.37 -11.97 -11.50
C GLN A 118 -7.37 -11.24 -12.43
N ASN A 119 -8.39 -11.93 -12.93
CA ASN A 119 -9.49 -11.38 -13.74
C ASN A 119 -10.82 -11.27 -12.97
N LYS A 120 -10.78 -11.28 -11.64
CA LYS A 120 -11.94 -11.25 -10.75
C LYS A 120 -11.97 -9.97 -9.94
N GLN A 121 -13.16 -9.62 -9.48
CA GLN A 121 -13.39 -8.51 -8.57
C GLN A 121 -14.48 -8.82 -7.55
N LEU A 122 -14.43 -8.13 -6.42
CA LEU A 122 -15.47 -8.16 -5.39
C LEU A 122 -15.68 -6.74 -4.86
N GLU A 123 -16.90 -6.24 -5.02
CA GLU A 123 -17.31 -4.99 -4.42
C GLU A 123 -17.68 -5.20 -2.95
N LEU A 124 -17.09 -4.39 -2.08
CA LEU A 124 -17.40 -4.30 -0.66
C LEU A 124 -18.07 -2.93 -0.44
N PRO A 125 -19.41 -2.90 -0.28
CA PRO A 125 -20.14 -1.65 -0.13
C PRO A 125 -19.76 -0.94 1.19
N VAL A 126 -20.26 0.29 1.34
CA VAL A 126 -19.99 1.12 2.52
C VAL A 126 -20.30 0.34 3.81
N SER A 127 -19.28 0.21 4.66
CA SER A 127 -19.41 -0.42 5.97
C SER A 127 -18.33 0.09 6.91
N SER A 128 -18.33 -0.38 8.16
CA SER A 128 -17.26 -0.07 9.11
C SER A 128 -15.92 -0.63 8.62
N LYS A 129 -14.81 0.07 8.93
CA LYS A 129 -13.45 -0.40 8.62
C LYS A 129 -13.19 -1.82 9.15
N SER A 130 -13.70 -2.16 10.33
CA SER A 130 -13.56 -3.50 10.91
C SER A 130 -14.31 -4.58 10.11
N ALA A 131 -15.55 -4.30 9.68
CA ALA A 131 -16.31 -5.23 8.85
C ALA A 131 -15.66 -5.44 7.47
N ILE A 132 -15.13 -4.36 6.88
CA ILE A 132 -14.39 -4.43 5.62
C ILE A 132 -13.10 -5.22 5.78
N ALA A 133 -12.32 -4.97 6.84
CA ALA A 133 -11.10 -5.72 7.12
C ALA A 133 -11.40 -7.23 7.23
N LEU A 134 -12.48 -7.62 7.92
CA LEU A 134 -12.88 -9.02 8.00
C LEU A 134 -13.18 -9.61 6.61
N LYS A 135 -13.91 -8.87 5.76
CA LYS A 135 -14.21 -9.31 4.38
C LYS A 135 -12.96 -9.45 3.51
N VAL A 136 -11.99 -8.56 3.67
CA VAL A 136 -10.68 -8.67 2.99
C VAL A 136 -9.96 -9.94 3.43
N ILE A 137 -9.91 -10.22 4.74
CA ILE A 137 -9.26 -11.43 5.27
C ILE A 137 -10.01 -12.71 4.84
N GLU A 138 -11.35 -12.73 4.90
CA GLU A 138 -12.16 -13.85 4.41
C GLU A 138 -11.91 -14.14 2.94
N GLN A 139 -11.71 -13.09 2.12
CA GLN A 139 -11.41 -13.26 0.71
C GLN A 139 -9.97 -13.76 0.49
N LEU A 140 -9.00 -13.18 1.19
CA LEU A 140 -7.60 -13.59 1.17
C LEU A 140 -7.45 -15.07 1.56
N ALA A 141 -8.13 -15.51 2.62
CA ALA A 141 -8.06 -16.88 3.13
C ALA A 141 -8.51 -17.96 2.12
N LYS A 142 -9.25 -17.59 1.06
CA LYS A 142 -9.61 -18.53 -0.03
C LYS A 142 -8.46 -18.82 -0.99
N HIS A 143 -7.33 -18.13 -0.83
CA HIS A 143 -6.16 -18.22 -1.69
C HIS A 143 -4.91 -18.75 -0.99
N LEU A 144 -5.00 -19.00 0.32
CA LEU A 144 -3.99 -19.71 1.11
C LEU A 144 -4.39 -21.18 1.22
#